data_AF-A0A9E0A649-F1
#
_entry.id   AF-A0A9E0A649-F1
#
_cell.length_a   1.000
_cell.length_b   1.000
_cell.length_c   1.000
_cell.angle_alpha   90.00
_cell.angle_beta   90.00
_cell.angle_gamma   90.00
#
_symmetry.space_group_name_H-M   'P 1'
#
loop_
_entity.id
_entity.type
_entity.pdbx_description
1 polymer ?
#
loop_
_entity_poly.entity_id
_entity_poly.type
_entity_poly.pdbx_seq_one_letter_code
_entity_poly.pdbx_strand_id
1 'polypeptide(L)'
;MDYNTQRKKLRLPEYGRHIQQMVDHIASIDDREERNRLAKSLIAIMGNLNPQLRAVNDFRHKLWDHLFIMSDFRLDIESPYPKPDLEKYNEKPRRVPYPSHPINFKHYGRIIELMIEKAIEMDEGPEKEAFKQLIANQMKKANITWNKESVTDDDIFRDMEHLSKGR
;
A
#
# COMPACT_ATOMS: atom_id res chain seq x y z
N MET A 1 -37.62 15.93 1.49
CA MET A 1 -36.93 14.63 1.55
C MET A 1 -35.51 14.88 2.00
N ASP A 2 -35.02 14.12 2.98
CA ASP A 2 -33.67 14.28 3.53
C ASP A 2 -32.69 13.40 2.75
N TYR A 3 -31.95 14.02 1.82
CA TYR A 3 -31.06 13.32 0.89
C TYR A 3 -29.65 13.14 1.47
N ASN A 4 -29.06 11.97 1.24
CA ASN A 4 -27.72 11.64 1.71
C ASN A 4 -26.62 12.59 1.21
N THR A 5 -26.84 13.29 0.08
CA THR A 5 -25.93 14.28 -0.51
C THR A 5 -25.93 15.62 0.22
N GLN A 6 -26.95 15.92 1.03
CA GLN A 6 -27.06 17.16 1.82
C GLN A 6 -26.56 17.00 3.26
N ARG A 7 -26.33 15.76 3.71
CA ARG A 7 -25.90 15.44 5.08
C ARG A 7 -24.38 15.49 5.23
N LYS A 8 -23.90 15.72 6.46
CA LYS A 8 -22.46 15.70 6.81
C LYS A 8 -21.79 14.41 6.29
N LYS A 9 -20.59 14.56 5.74
CA LYS A 9 -19.76 13.44 5.28
C LYS A 9 -19.38 12.57 6.48
N LEU A 10 -19.56 11.26 6.36
CA LEU A 10 -19.12 10.30 7.38
C LEU A 10 -17.59 10.19 7.35
N ARG A 11 -16.96 10.24 8.54
CA ARG A 11 -15.52 9.98 8.68
C ARG A 11 -15.19 8.51 8.45
N LEU A 12 -15.97 7.63 9.06
CA LEU A 12 -15.88 6.18 8.96
C LEU A 12 -17.24 5.61 8.49
N PRO A 13 -17.44 5.45 7.17
CA PRO A 13 -18.69 4.92 6.61
C PRO A 13 -19.07 3.52 7.12
N GLU A 14 -18.10 2.75 7.60
CA GLU A 14 -18.23 1.36 8.06
C GLU A 14 -19.16 1.20 9.27
N TYR A 15 -19.33 2.26 10.08
CA TYR A 15 -20.20 2.27 11.25
C TYR A 15 -21.60 2.84 10.96
N GLY A 16 -21.80 3.42 9.78
CA GLY A 16 -23.07 4.04 9.38
C GLY A 16 -23.40 5.35 10.10
N ARG A 17 -24.56 5.95 9.73
CA ARG A 17 -24.96 7.28 10.24
C ARG A 17 -25.42 7.26 11.70
N HIS A 18 -26.04 6.18 12.16
CA HIS A 18 -26.58 6.12 13.53
C HIS A 18 -25.45 6.19 14.57
N ILE A 19 -24.33 5.51 14.33
CA ILE A 19 -23.16 5.61 15.22
C ILE A 19 -22.60 7.03 15.21
N GLN A 20 -22.49 7.67 14.04
CA GLN A 20 -22.05 9.07 13.96
C GLN A 20 -22.97 10.02 14.76
N GLN A 21 -24.29 9.84 14.69
CA GLN A 21 -25.25 10.63 15.47
C GLN A 21 -25.10 10.40 16.98
N MET A 22 -24.84 9.14 17.40
CA MET A 22 -24.55 8.84 18.81
C MET A 22 -23.25 9.51 19.28
N VAL A 23 -22.20 9.53 18.45
CA VAL A 23 -20.95 10.25 18.75
C VAL A 23 -21.20 11.75 18.89
N ASP A 24 -21.95 12.34 17.94
CA ASP A 24 -22.30 13.76 17.97
C ASP A 24 -23.11 14.11 19.22
N HIS A 25 -24.02 13.22 19.65
CA HIS A 25 -24.78 13.38 20.88
C HIS A 25 -23.88 13.30 22.13
N ILE A 26 -23.00 12.31 22.22
CA ILE A 26 -22.04 12.19 23.34
C ILE A 26 -21.15 13.44 23.42
N ALA A 27 -20.77 14.02 22.29
CA ALA A 27 -19.99 15.26 22.24
C ALA A 27 -20.77 16.50 22.72
N SER A 28 -22.11 16.47 22.71
CA SER A 28 -22.96 17.56 23.21
C SER A 28 -23.24 17.52 24.72
N ILE A 29 -22.87 16.45 25.42
CA ILE A 29 -23.13 16.29 26.85
C ILE A 29 -22.04 16.97 27.66
N ASP A 30 -22.42 17.88 28.56
CA ASP A 30 -21.49 18.64 29.39
C ASP A 30 -20.89 17.80 30.54
N ASP A 31 -21.68 16.89 31.13
CA ASP A 31 -21.21 16.04 32.22
C ASP A 31 -20.19 15.00 31.76
N ARG A 32 -19.00 15.04 32.37
CA ARG A 32 -17.88 14.15 32.07
C ARG A 32 -18.17 12.71 32.47
N GLU A 33 -18.87 12.48 33.58
CA GLU A 33 -19.18 11.11 34.03
C GLU A 33 -20.16 10.43 33.08
N GLU A 34 -21.24 11.13 32.73
CA GLU A 34 -22.22 10.63 31.78
C GLU A 34 -21.62 10.43 30.38
N ARG A 35 -20.78 11.37 29.92
CA ARG A 35 -20.07 11.24 28.64
C ARG A 35 -19.19 9.99 28.61
N ASN A 36 -18.44 9.72 29.68
CA ASN A 36 -17.59 8.53 29.79
C ASN A 36 -18.40 7.23 29.82
N ARG A 37 -19.56 7.23 30.50
CA ARG A 37 -20.47 6.08 30.56
C ARG A 37 -21.02 5.76 29.17
N LEU A 38 -21.52 6.76 28.46
CA LEU A 38 -22.08 6.61 27.12
C LEU A 38 -21.01 6.22 26.10
N ALA A 39 -19.79 6.76 26.20
CA ALA A 39 -18.67 6.37 25.34
C ALA A 39 -18.34 4.87 25.48
N LYS A 40 -18.29 4.35 26.70
CA LYS A 40 -18.06 2.91 26.95
C LYS A 40 -19.18 2.05 26.37
N SER A 41 -20.44 2.47 26.53
CA SER A 41 -21.61 1.79 25.95
C SER A 41 -21.55 1.80 24.41
N LEU A 42 -21.18 2.92 23.80
CA LEU A 42 -21.05 3.03 22.35
C LEU A 42 -19.94 2.11 21.80
N ILE A 43 -18.81 1.99 22.50
CA ILE A 43 -17.73 1.07 22.12
C ILE A 43 -18.20 -0.38 22.15
N ALA A 44 -19.01 -0.76 23.15
CA ALA A 44 -19.60 -2.08 23.20
C ALA A 44 -20.54 -2.34 22.01
N ILE A 45 -21.34 -1.35 21.60
CA ILE A 45 -22.20 -1.44 20.41
C ILE A 45 -21.35 -1.57 19.14
N MET A 46 -20.32 -0.75 18.98
CA MET A 46 -19.40 -0.79 17.84
C MET A 46 -18.67 -2.14 17.71
N GLY A 47 -18.30 -2.76 18.84
CA GLY A 47 -17.68 -4.09 18.87
C GLY A 47 -18.64 -5.23 18.51
N ASN A 48 -19.93 -5.09 18.84
CA ASN A 48 -20.96 -6.05 18.44
C ASN A 48 -21.29 -5.96 16.95
N LEU A 49 -21.32 -4.73 16.39
CA LEU A 49 -21.64 -4.49 14.98
C LEU A 49 -20.56 -5.02 14.03
N ASN A 50 -19.30 -5.02 14.47
CA ASN A 50 -18.16 -5.52 13.69
C ASN A 50 -17.45 -6.70 14.36
N PRO A 51 -18.04 -7.92 14.36
CA PRO A 51 -17.45 -9.12 14.96
C PRO A 51 -16.08 -9.47 14.39
N GLN A 52 -15.83 -9.16 13.12
CA GLN A 52 -14.58 -9.43 12.41
C GLN A 52 -13.38 -8.73 13.07
N LEU A 53 -13.60 -7.58 13.72
CA LEU A 53 -12.53 -6.86 14.41
C LEU A 53 -12.05 -7.62 15.65
N ARG A 54 -12.85 -8.52 16.25
CA ARG A 54 -12.46 -9.30 17.45
C ARG A 54 -11.31 -10.27 17.20
N ALA A 55 -11.09 -10.68 15.95
CA ALA A 55 -9.97 -11.55 15.57
C ALA A 55 -8.62 -10.79 15.50
N VAL A 56 -8.65 -9.46 15.56
CA VAL A 56 -7.45 -8.62 15.48
C VAL A 56 -6.97 -8.31 16.90
N ASN A 57 -5.67 -8.54 17.15
CA ASN A 57 -5.03 -8.08 18.38
C ASN A 57 -5.29 -6.57 18.56
N ASP A 58 -5.58 -6.15 19.80
CA ASP A 58 -5.90 -4.76 20.15
C ASP A 58 -7.17 -4.17 19.50
N PHE A 59 -8.17 -4.98 19.17
CA PHE A 59 -9.44 -4.46 18.63
C PHE A 59 -10.09 -3.38 19.50
N ARG A 60 -9.98 -3.49 20.84
CA ARG A 60 -10.50 -2.48 21.76
C ARG A 60 -9.83 -1.12 21.57
N HIS A 61 -8.51 -1.12 21.38
CA HIS A 61 -7.74 0.10 21.11
C HIS A 61 -8.24 0.77 19.82
N LYS A 62 -8.41 0.00 18.74
CA LYS A 62 -8.95 0.52 17.47
C LYS A 62 -10.35 1.12 17.60
N LEU A 63 -11.22 0.54 18.43
CA LEU A 63 -12.56 1.10 18.66
C LEU A 63 -12.51 2.46 19.38
N TRP A 64 -11.59 2.62 20.35
CA TRP A 64 -11.34 3.92 20.96
C TRP A 64 -10.80 4.92 19.92
N ASP A 65 -9.87 4.50 19.07
CA ASP A 65 -9.33 5.36 18.00
C ASP A 65 -10.43 5.80 17.03
N HIS A 66 -11.31 4.89 16.62
CA HIS A 66 -12.45 5.18 15.76
C HIS A 66 -13.42 6.18 16.41
N LEU A 67 -13.66 6.07 17.73
CA LEU A 67 -14.48 7.03 18.47
C LEU A 67 -13.86 8.43 18.42
N PHE A 68 -12.56 8.55 18.68
CA PHE A 68 -11.85 9.83 18.61
C PHE A 68 -11.89 10.43 17.20
N ILE A 69 -11.64 9.63 16.17
CA ILE A 69 -11.68 10.04 14.75
C ILE A 69 -13.09 10.53 14.36
N MET A 70 -14.15 9.82 14.76
CA MET A 70 -15.54 10.22 14.45
C MET A 70 -15.94 11.53 15.13
N SER A 71 -15.34 11.85 16.29
CA SER A 71 -15.59 13.09 17.03
C SER A 71 -14.73 14.28 16.62
N ASP A 72 -13.92 14.14 15.56
CA ASP A 72 -12.91 15.13 15.18
C ASP A 72 -11.96 15.49 16.35
N PHE A 73 -11.65 14.50 17.22
CA PHE A 73 -10.81 14.66 18.42
C PHE A 73 -11.32 15.68 19.45
N ARG A 74 -12.59 16.07 19.36
CA ARG A 74 -13.22 17.04 20.27
C ARG A 74 -13.71 16.43 21.58
N LEU A 75 -13.82 15.10 21.64
CA LEU A 75 -14.24 14.39 22.84
C LEU A 75 -13.13 14.36 23.90
N ASP A 76 -13.41 14.97 25.04
CA ASP A 76 -12.62 14.73 26.25
C ASP A 76 -13.26 13.61 27.08
N ILE A 77 -12.66 12.41 26.98
CA ILE A 77 -13.09 11.16 27.58
C ILE A 77 -11.90 10.41 28.17
N GLU A 78 -12.13 9.64 29.23
CA GLU A 78 -11.13 8.80 29.87
C GLU A 78 -10.96 7.51 29.08
N SER A 79 -10.01 7.53 28.13
CA SER A 79 -9.56 6.34 27.41
C SER A 79 -8.40 5.67 28.16
N PRO A 80 -8.40 4.34 28.29
CA PRO A 80 -7.26 3.59 28.83
C PRO A 80 -6.06 3.52 27.86
N TYR A 81 -6.24 4.00 26.62
CA TYR A 81 -5.22 4.01 25.56
C TYR A 81 -4.83 5.45 25.19
N PRO A 82 -3.58 5.70 24.77
CA PRO A 82 -3.14 7.03 24.35
C PRO A 82 -3.99 7.54 23.19
N LYS A 83 -4.34 8.83 23.21
CA LYS A 83 -5.10 9.45 22.12
C LYS A 83 -4.30 9.34 20.80
N PRO A 84 -4.94 9.01 19.66
CA PRO A 84 -4.25 9.01 18.38
C PRO A 84 -3.70 10.41 18.07
N ASP A 85 -2.51 10.46 17.49
CA ASP A 85 -1.89 11.71 17.10
C ASP A 85 -2.54 12.26 15.81
N LEU A 86 -3.08 13.48 15.88
CA LEU A 86 -3.70 14.19 14.75
C LEU A 86 -2.73 14.36 13.58
N GLU A 87 -1.44 14.52 13.87
CA GLU A 87 -0.42 14.73 12.84
C GLU A 87 -0.18 13.45 12.03
N LYS A 88 -0.14 12.30 12.71
CA LYS A 88 0.03 10.98 12.06
C LYS A 88 -1.18 10.58 11.24
N TYR A 89 -2.39 10.95 11.66
CA TYR A 89 -3.61 10.64 10.90
C TYR A 89 -3.69 11.40 9.57
N ASN A 90 -3.24 12.66 9.54
CA ASN A 90 -3.26 13.49 8.34
C ASN A 90 -2.04 13.27 7.42
N GLU A 91 -1.07 12.45 7.83
CA GLU A 91 0.09 12.14 7.00
C GLU A 91 -0.38 11.39 5.74
N LYS A 92 -0.23 12.03 4.59
CA LYS A 92 -0.56 11.39 3.32
C LYS A 92 0.35 10.18 3.14
N PRO A 93 -0.16 9.05 2.60
CA PRO A 93 0.68 7.91 2.30
C PRO A 93 1.82 8.35 1.39
N ARG A 94 3.04 7.86 1.67
CA ARG A 94 4.22 8.18 0.87
C ARG A 94 3.97 7.75 -0.57
N ARG A 95 4.25 8.64 -1.52
CA ARG A 95 4.15 8.32 -2.94
C ARG A 95 5.25 7.32 -3.28
N VAL A 96 4.87 6.13 -3.72
CA VAL A 96 5.82 5.17 -4.29
C VAL A 96 6.17 5.68 -5.70
N PRO A 97 7.45 5.92 -6.02
CA PRO A 97 7.83 6.34 -7.36
C PRO A 97 7.47 5.23 -8.35
N TYR A 98 6.82 5.58 -9.46
CA TYR A 98 6.57 4.63 -10.53
C TYR A 98 7.89 4.32 -11.24
N PRO A 99 8.25 3.05 -11.47
CA PRO A 99 9.48 2.70 -12.17
C PRO A 99 9.34 3.01 -13.67
N SER A 100 9.49 4.27 -14.07
CA SER A 100 9.56 4.67 -15.47
C SER A 100 10.99 4.52 -15.99
N HIS A 101 11.33 3.35 -16.53
CA HIS A 101 12.61 3.17 -17.22
C HIS A 101 12.31 2.87 -18.68
N PRO A 102 12.91 3.62 -19.62
CA PRO A 102 12.75 3.33 -21.04
C PRO A 102 13.39 1.98 -21.35
N ILE A 103 12.63 1.09 -22.00
CA ILE A 103 13.12 -0.22 -22.45
C ILE A 103 13.50 -0.05 -23.92
N ASN A 104 14.75 -0.36 -24.28
CA ASN A 104 15.20 -0.25 -25.68
C ASN A 104 14.58 -1.36 -26.53
N PHE A 105 14.73 -2.61 -26.10
CA PHE A 105 14.19 -3.78 -26.80
C PHE A 105 13.00 -4.39 -26.05
N LYS A 106 11.79 -4.15 -26.58
CA LYS A 106 10.53 -4.60 -25.96
C LYS A 106 10.43 -6.11 -25.77
N HIS A 107 11.04 -6.89 -26.65
CA HIS A 107 11.01 -8.36 -26.63
C HIS A 107 11.98 -8.97 -25.59
N TYR A 108 13.04 -8.25 -25.20
CA TYR A 108 13.93 -8.66 -24.11
C TYR A 108 13.45 -8.15 -22.75
N GLY A 109 12.79 -6.99 -22.73
CA GLY A 109 12.33 -6.34 -21.51
C GLY A 109 13.49 -5.82 -20.66
N ARG A 110 13.15 -5.23 -19.51
CA ARG A 110 14.12 -4.58 -18.61
C ARG A 110 15.07 -5.55 -17.90
N ILE A 111 14.65 -6.80 -17.70
CA ILE A 111 15.41 -7.78 -16.91
C ILE A 111 16.74 -8.10 -17.61
N ILE A 112 16.75 -8.21 -18.94
CA ILE A 112 17.98 -8.42 -19.71
C ILE A 112 18.94 -7.23 -19.56
N GLU A 113 18.44 -6.00 -19.65
CA GLU A 113 19.25 -4.79 -19.45
C GLU A 113 19.90 -4.77 -18.05
N LEU A 114 19.13 -5.08 -16.99
CA LEU A 114 19.65 -5.16 -15.62
C LEU A 114 20.69 -6.29 -15.45
N MET A 115 20.49 -7.43 -16.10
CA MET A 115 21.47 -8.51 -16.06
C MET A 115 22.77 -8.13 -16.76
N ILE A 116 22.69 -7.40 -17.88
CA ILE A 116 23.88 -6.89 -18.58
C ILE A 116 24.60 -5.83 -17.74
N GLU A 117 23.88 -4.89 -17.12
CA GLU A 117 24.47 -3.93 -16.17
C GLU A 117 25.20 -4.64 -15.03
N LYS A 118 24.58 -5.68 -14.45
CA LYS A 118 25.23 -6.47 -13.40
C LYS A 118 26.45 -7.23 -13.90
N ALA A 119 26.40 -7.76 -15.13
CA ALA A 119 27.54 -8.45 -15.75
C ALA A 119 28.74 -7.51 -15.96
N ILE A 120 28.49 -6.22 -16.25
CA ILE A 120 29.54 -5.21 -16.38
C ILE A 120 30.20 -4.91 -15.02
N GLU A 121 29.42 -4.89 -13.94
CA GLU A 121 29.92 -4.68 -12.56
C GLU A 121 30.72 -5.87 -12.00
N MET A 122 30.55 -7.07 -12.56
CA MET A 122 31.26 -8.27 -12.10
C MET A 122 32.73 -8.29 -12.56
N ASP A 123 33.60 -8.76 -11.67
CA ASP A 123 35.03 -8.98 -11.94
C ASP A 123 35.23 -10.00 -13.07
N GLU A 124 36.33 -9.84 -13.82
CA GLU A 124 36.69 -10.78 -14.89
C GLU A 124 37.09 -12.13 -14.29
N GLY A 125 36.27 -13.15 -14.57
CA GLY A 125 36.48 -14.50 -14.09
C GLY A 125 35.55 -15.52 -14.78
N PRO A 126 35.69 -16.82 -14.46
CA PRO A 126 34.86 -17.88 -15.03
C PRO A 126 33.35 -17.67 -14.76
N GLU A 127 33.01 -16.99 -13.67
CA GLU A 127 31.63 -16.64 -13.32
C GLU A 127 31.02 -15.62 -14.29
N LYS A 128 31.80 -14.62 -14.74
CA LYS A 128 31.33 -13.62 -15.70
C LYS A 128 31.04 -14.24 -17.06
N GLU A 129 31.92 -15.14 -17.53
CA GLU A 129 31.70 -15.87 -18.80
C GLU A 129 30.47 -16.79 -18.73
N ALA A 130 30.29 -17.53 -17.62
CA ALA A 130 29.09 -18.33 -17.40
C ALA A 130 27.83 -17.45 -17.37
N PHE A 131 27.90 -16.28 -16.75
CA PHE A 131 26.78 -15.33 -16.68
C PHE A 131 26.42 -14.75 -18.05
N LYS A 132 27.41 -14.39 -18.89
CA LYS A 132 27.18 -13.98 -20.28
C LYS A 132 26.43 -15.05 -21.08
N GLN A 133 26.83 -16.32 -20.96
CA GLN A 133 26.15 -17.43 -21.62
C GLN A 133 24.70 -17.61 -21.15
N LEU A 134 24.45 -17.45 -19.84
CA LEU A 134 23.10 -17.50 -19.29
C LEU A 134 22.23 -16.35 -19.81
N ILE A 135 22.78 -15.14 -19.92
CA ILE A 135 22.08 -13.98 -20.50
C ILE A 135 21.75 -14.26 -21.98
N ALA A 136 22.70 -14.75 -22.78
CA ALA A 136 22.47 -15.09 -24.19
C ALA A 136 21.34 -16.14 -24.35
N ASN A 137 21.37 -17.19 -23.53
CA ASN A 137 20.34 -18.21 -23.52
C ASN A 137 18.96 -17.64 -23.14
N GLN A 138 18.93 -16.72 -22.18
CA GLN A 138 17.69 -16.05 -21.77
C GLN A 138 17.17 -15.11 -22.87
N MET A 139 18.06 -14.38 -23.57
CA MET A 139 17.72 -13.55 -24.71
C MET A 139 17.11 -14.39 -25.83
N LYS A 140 17.72 -15.53 -26.19
CA LYS A 140 17.19 -16.45 -27.21
C LYS A 140 15.79 -16.96 -26.86
N LYS A 141 15.57 -17.36 -25.60
CA LYS A 141 14.23 -17.78 -25.10
C LYS A 141 13.21 -16.65 -25.17
N ALA A 142 13.58 -15.45 -24.73
CA ALA A 142 12.70 -14.29 -24.75
C ALA A 142 12.32 -13.92 -26.19
N ASN A 143 13.28 -13.96 -27.11
CA ASN A 143 13.04 -13.65 -28.51
C ASN A 143 12.11 -14.68 -29.16
N ILE A 144 12.31 -15.99 -28.97
CA ILE A 144 11.39 -17.03 -29.48
C ILE A 144 9.97 -16.91 -28.89
N THR A 145 9.87 -16.46 -27.63
CA THR A 145 8.56 -16.30 -26.97
C THR A 145 7.76 -15.14 -27.59
N TRP A 146 8.43 -14.06 -27.98
CA TRP A 146 7.79 -12.85 -28.51
C TRP A 146 7.75 -12.79 -30.04
N ASN A 147 8.77 -13.31 -30.72
CA ASN A 147 8.90 -13.42 -32.16
C ASN A 147 8.86 -14.90 -32.55
N LYS A 148 7.89 -15.29 -33.37
CA LYS A 148 7.69 -16.70 -33.81
C LYS A 148 8.73 -17.20 -34.82
N GLU A 149 9.74 -16.40 -35.15
CA GLU A 149 10.84 -16.77 -36.05
C GLU A 149 12.07 -17.22 -35.26
N SER A 150 12.81 -18.18 -35.83
CA SER A 150 14.09 -18.60 -35.29
C SER A 150 15.11 -17.48 -35.45
N VAL A 151 15.75 -17.10 -34.35
CA VAL A 151 16.78 -16.06 -34.32
C VAL A 151 18.16 -16.71 -34.43
N THR A 152 19.04 -16.08 -35.21
CA THR A 152 20.43 -16.50 -35.37
C THR A 152 21.25 -16.09 -34.16
N ASP A 153 22.25 -16.89 -33.78
CA ASP A 153 23.09 -16.57 -32.61
C ASP A 153 23.85 -15.25 -32.81
N ASP A 154 24.27 -14.92 -34.03
CA ASP A 154 24.88 -13.63 -34.39
C ASP A 154 23.99 -12.42 -34.06
N ASP A 155 22.67 -12.52 -34.25
CA ASP A 155 21.75 -11.42 -33.95
C ASP A 155 21.67 -11.18 -32.43
N ILE A 156 21.68 -12.26 -31.62
CA ILE A 156 21.69 -12.16 -30.15
C ILE A 156 22.98 -11.53 -29.65
N PHE A 157 24.13 -11.91 -30.22
CA PHE A 157 25.41 -11.31 -29.85
C PHE A 157 25.48 -9.83 -30.21
N ARG A 158 24.98 -9.44 -31.39
CA ARG A 158 24.88 -8.03 -31.79
C ARG A 158 23.97 -7.22 -30.87
N ASP A 159 22.82 -7.78 -30.51
CA ASP A 159 21.88 -7.13 -29.58
C ASP A 159 22.49 -6.98 -28.18
N MET A 160 23.26 -7.99 -27.74
CA MET A 160 23.97 -7.96 -26.45
C MET A 160 25.07 -6.89 -26.45
N GLU A 161 25.86 -6.78 -27.52
CA GLU A 161 26.90 -5.76 -27.67
C GLU A 161 26.29 -4.35 -27.70
N HIS A 162 25.15 -4.18 -28.38
CA HIS A 162 24.41 -2.92 -28.41
C HIS A 162 23.87 -2.55 -27.02
N LEU A 163 23.34 -3.53 -26.26
CA LEU A 163 22.86 -3.33 -24.89
C LEU A 163 24.00 -3.07 -23.90
N SER A 164 25.16 -3.70 -24.09
CA SER A 164 26.33 -3.50 -23.22
C SER A 164 27.16 -2.26 -23.59
N LYS A 165 26.82 -1.59 -24.71
CA LYS A 165 27.58 -0.46 -25.28
C LYS A 165 29.06 -0.83 -25.53
N GLY A 166 29.31 -2.08 -25.93
CA GLY A 166 30.65 -2.60 -26.21
C GLY A 166 31.52 -2.87 -24.97
N ARG A 167 30.90 -3.05 -23.79
CA ARG A 167 31.58 -3.37 -22.52
C ARG A 167 31.24 -4.77 -22.02
#